data_AF-A0AAW2A9I8-F1
#
_entry.id   AF-A0AAW2A9I8-F1
#
_cell.length_a   1.000
_cell.length_b   1.000
_cell.length_c   1.000
_cell.angle_alpha   90.00
_cell.angle_beta   90.00
_cell.angle_gamma   90.00
#
_symmetry.space_group_name_H-M   'P 1'
#
loop_
_entity.id
_entity.type
_entity.pdbx_description
1 polymer ?
#
loop_
_entity_poly.entity_id
_entity_poly.type
_entity_poly.pdbx_seq_one_letter_code
_entity_poly.pdbx_strand_id
1 'polypeptide(L)'
;MRFGANTDNNVSDWLNRTYTEGNHERTMVEVDRCNAFFEMSNEEEVWFDTYYGDLRSEMIKRRHTRCSLDEAEIFFISSSGNPVDNPSEDLKELHDEYWLPSITTDMARSSVYAAMHKCDLTDDENLSRPAEPKWMNASTAFHLLKMSHPVTVHATLPEKAARMQISRKYESHCLSFWCANQKKLRVRLVLDTFGLRQPSESKVHRWIEKQGWMENVPDAAEVVKDWKPP
;
A
#
# COMPACT_ATOMS: atom_id res chain seq x y z
N MET A 1 14.94 -2.68 8.87
CA MET A 1 15.55 -3.24 7.64
C MET A 1 16.83 -2.48 7.28
N ARG A 2 18.00 -3.12 7.24
CA ARG A 2 19.21 -2.55 6.60
C ARG A 2 19.05 -2.79 5.10
N PHE A 3 19.13 -1.77 4.27
CA PHE A 3 19.09 -1.99 2.81
C PHE A 3 20.39 -2.54 2.22
N GLY A 4 21.46 -2.60 3.02
CA GLY A 4 22.59 -3.49 2.74
C GLY A 4 22.29 -4.98 3.00
N ALA A 5 21.05 -5.35 3.35
CA ALA A 5 20.60 -6.74 3.47
C ALA A 5 19.64 -7.16 2.35
N ASN A 6 19.17 -6.23 1.49
CA ASN A 6 18.30 -6.58 0.36
C ASN A 6 19.08 -7.20 -0.82
N THR A 7 20.41 -7.13 -0.79
CA THR A 7 21.31 -7.79 -1.75
C THR A 7 21.65 -9.22 -1.34
N ASP A 8 21.26 -9.64 -0.13
CA ASP A 8 21.68 -10.90 0.50
C ASP A 8 20.51 -11.86 0.79
N ASN A 9 19.29 -11.55 0.32
CA ASN A 9 18.16 -12.48 0.42
C ASN A 9 18.37 -13.62 -0.58
N ASN A 10 18.28 -14.86 -0.11
CA ASN A 10 18.46 -16.02 -0.96
C ASN A 10 17.13 -16.59 -1.44
N VAL A 11 17.16 -17.27 -2.60
CA VAL A 11 16.03 -18.02 -3.15
C VAL A 11 15.56 -19.09 -2.15
N SER A 12 16.49 -19.70 -1.41
CA SER A 12 16.17 -20.67 -0.36
C SER A 12 15.29 -20.06 0.75
N ASP A 13 15.57 -18.83 1.17
CA ASP A 13 14.79 -18.12 2.19
C ASP A 13 13.37 -17.84 1.68
N TRP A 14 13.25 -17.49 0.40
CA TRP A 14 11.97 -17.29 -0.26
C TRP A 14 11.14 -18.57 -0.41
N LEU A 15 11.77 -19.69 -0.73
CA LEU A 15 11.08 -20.98 -0.89
C LEU A 15 10.64 -21.58 0.45
N ASN A 16 11.33 -21.24 1.54
CA ASN A 16 11.02 -21.71 2.90
C ASN A 16 10.22 -20.70 3.72
N ARG A 17 9.61 -19.68 3.08
CA ARG A 17 8.97 -18.54 3.74
C ARG A 17 7.71 -18.85 4.55
N THR A 18 7.08 -20.00 4.37
CA THR A 18 5.83 -20.33 5.08
C THR A 18 6.16 -20.96 6.41
N TYR A 19 5.82 -20.27 7.50
CA TYR A 19 6.00 -20.75 8.86
C TYR A 19 4.62 -20.96 9.52
N THR A 20 4.45 -22.13 10.14
CA THR A 20 3.25 -22.45 10.92
C THR A 20 3.51 -22.12 12.39
N GLU A 21 2.95 -21.02 12.89
CA GLU A 21 2.95 -20.68 14.31
C GLU A 21 1.59 -21.03 14.93
N GLY A 22 1.51 -22.21 15.58
CA GLY A 22 0.25 -22.72 16.13
C GLY A 22 -0.73 -23.16 15.03
N ASN A 23 -1.93 -22.56 15.01
CA ASN A 23 -3.01 -22.87 14.05
C ASN A 23 -3.13 -21.85 12.90
N HIS A 24 -2.23 -20.86 12.83
CA HIS A 24 -2.24 -19.82 11.81
C HIS A 24 -0.98 -19.94 10.94
N GLU A 25 -1.18 -20.05 9.63
CA GLU A 25 -0.10 -19.99 8.64
C GLU A 25 0.28 -18.53 8.43
N ARG A 26 1.57 -18.21 8.58
CA ARG A 26 2.11 -16.87 8.33
C ARG A 26 3.27 -16.96 7.34
N THR A 27 3.33 -16.00 6.44
CA THR A 27 4.44 -15.86 5.50
C THR A 27 5.51 -14.98 6.14
N MET A 28 6.63 -15.60 6.52
CA MET A 28 7.79 -14.96 7.12
C MET A 28 9.04 -15.26 6.30
N VAL A 29 9.81 -14.23 5.95
CA VAL A 29 11.14 -14.44 5.34
C VAL A 29 12.18 -14.33 6.43
N GLU A 30 12.95 -15.40 6.61
CA GLU A 30 14.12 -15.43 7.47
C GLU A 30 15.30 -14.80 6.74
N VAL A 31 15.96 -13.83 7.37
CA VAL A 31 17.19 -13.24 6.85
C VAL A 31 18.35 -13.78 7.68
N ASP A 32 18.97 -14.86 7.17
CA ASP A 32 19.97 -15.69 7.87
C ASP A 32 21.12 -14.85 8.47
N ARG A 33 21.57 -13.82 7.74
CA ARG A 33 22.66 -12.93 8.16
C ARG A 33 22.35 -12.09 9.41
N CYS A 34 21.07 -11.85 9.71
CA CYS A 34 20.63 -11.02 10.84
C CYS A 34 19.76 -11.77 11.85
N ASN A 35 19.51 -13.07 11.65
CA ASN A 35 18.64 -13.91 12.48
C ASN A 35 17.32 -13.18 12.82
N ALA A 36 16.70 -12.61 11.79
CA ALA A 36 15.51 -11.78 11.90
C ALA A 36 14.44 -12.29 10.95
N PHE A 37 13.20 -12.35 11.45
CA PHE A 37 12.02 -12.74 10.71
C PHE A 37 11.20 -11.50 10.39
N PHE A 38 10.74 -11.39 9.14
CA PHE A 38 9.84 -10.33 8.72
C PHE A 38 8.53 -10.94 8.27
N GLU A 39 7.44 -10.57 8.93
CA GLU A 39 6.09 -10.89 8.49
C GLU A 39 5.76 -10.05 7.25
N MET A 40 5.42 -10.70 6.15
CA MET A 40 4.99 -10.03 4.93
C MET A 40 3.48 -9.94 4.89
N SER A 41 2.97 -8.84 4.35
CA SER A 41 1.55 -8.75 4.00
C SER A 41 1.23 -9.63 2.80
N ASN A 42 -0.05 -10.02 2.66
CA ASN A 42 -0.53 -10.78 1.50
C ASN A 42 -0.26 -10.05 0.17
N GLU A 43 -0.27 -8.72 0.15
CA GLU A 43 0.01 -7.94 -1.06
C GLU A 43 1.48 -8.02 -1.45
N GLU A 44 2.39 -7.88 -0.48
CA GLU A 44 3.83 -8.00 -0.70
C GLU A 44 4.19 -9.42 -1.17
N GLU A 45 3.60 -10.45 -0.57
CA GLU A 45 3.83 -11.84 -0.99
C GLU A 45 3.44 -12.05 -2.46
N VAL A 46 2.26 -11.59 -2.88
CA VAL A 46 1.79 -11.75 -4.27
C VAL A 46 2.72 -11.05 -5.27
N TRP A 47 3.24 -9.87 -4.93
CA TRP A 47 4.19 -9.16 -5.79
C TRP A 47 5.49 -9.91 -5.93
N PHE A 48 6.03 -10.44 -4.83
CA PHE A 48 7.27 -11.20 -4.84
C PHE A 48 7.11 -12.58 -5.50
N ASP A 49 5.96 -13.24 -5.38
CA ASP A 49 5.65 -14.48 -6.10
C ASP A 49 5.60 -14.23 -7.62
N THR A 50 4.93 -13.17 -8.04
CA THR A 50 4.87 -12.78 -9.47
C THR A 50 6.26 -12.46 -10.00
N TYR A 51 7.06 -11.72 -9.22
CA TYR A 51 8.45 -11.44 -9.56
C TYR A 51 9.26 -12.73 -9.69
N TYR A 52 9.19 -13.64 -8.72
CA TYR A 52 9.97 -14.88 -8.71
C TYR A 52 9.59 -15.83 -9.84
N GLY A 53 8.28 -16.04 -10.05
CA GLY A 53 7.75 -16.96 -11.06
C GLY A 53 7.98 -16.49 -12.48
N ASP A 54 7.61 -15.24 -12.75
CA ASP A 54 7.53 -14.73 -14.12
C ASP A 54 8.77 -13.90 -14.49
N LEU A 55 9.05 -12.86 -13.70
CA LEU A 55 10.03 -11.85 -14.10
C LEU A 55 11.48 -12.35 -13.93
N ARG A 56 11.80 -12.92 -12.77
CA ARG A 56 13.12 -13.45 -12.43
C ARG A 56 13.51 -14.57 -13.39
N SER A 57 12.56 -15.47 -13.68
CA SER A 57 12.75 -16.55 -14.66
C SER A 57 13.15 -16.01 -16.05
N GLU A 58 12.48 -14.97 -16.53
CA GLU A 58 12.80 -14.34 -17.81
C GLU A 58 14.16 -13.61 -17.79
N MET A 59 14.50 -12.93 -16.71
CA MET A 59 15.79 -12.24 -16.55
C MET A 59 16.97 -13.23 -16.52
N ILE A 60 16.80 -14.39 -15.88
CA ILE A 60 17.81 -15.46 -15.88
C ILE A 60 18.02 -16.02 -17.28
N LYS A 61 16.93 -16.25 -18.05
CA LYS A 61 17.03 -16.75 -19.44
C LYS A 61 17.77 -15.79 -20.36
N ARG A 62 17.64 -14.48 -20.13
CA ARG A 62 18.29 -13.43 -20.93
C ARG A 62 19.76 -13.21 -20.57
N ARG A 63 20.25 -13.85 -19.52
CA ARG A 63 21.61 -13.66 -19.05
C ARG A 63 22.64 -14.16 -20.07
N HIS A 64 23.59 -13.30 -20.42
CA HIS A 64 24.65 -13.60 -21.39
C HIS A 64 25.88 -14.30 -20.78
N THR A 65 26.06 -14.23 -19.45
CA THR A 65 27.24 -14.71 -18.74
C THR A 65 26.87 -15.81 -17.73
N ARG A 66 27.70 -16.85 -17.59
CA ARG A 66 27.50 -17.88 -16.56
C ARG A 66 27.64 -17.27 -15.17
N CYS A 67 26.68 -17.58 -14.31
CA CYS A 67 26.64 -17.20 -12.91
C CYS A 67 27.48 -18.15 -12.06
N SER A 68 28.12 -17.68 -11.00
CA SER A 68 28.56 -18.57 -9.93
C SER A 68 27.33 -19.17 -9.22
N LEU A 69 27.50 -20.31 -8.54
CA LEU A 69 26.40 -20.94 -7.80
C LEU A 69 25.84 -19.97 -6.75
N ASP A 70 26.75 -19.28 -6.05
CA ASP A 70 26.43 -18.31 -4.99
C ASP A 70 25.64 -17.11 -5.50
N GLU A 71 25.98 -16.58 -6.68
CA GLU A 71 25.24 -15.48 -7.30
C GLU A 71 23.85 -15.93 -7.81
N ALA A 72 23.66 -17.21 -8.10
CA ALA A 72 22.37 -17.75 -8.55
C ALA A 72 21.37 -17.93 -7.40
N GLU A 73 21.89 -18.04 -6.17
CA GLU A 73 21.10 -18.07 -4.95
C GLU A 73 20.53 -16.71 -4.58
N ILE A 74 21.06 -15.60 -5.11
CA ILE A 74 20.55 -14.25 -4.80
C ILE A 74 19.16 -14.05 -5.40
N PHE A 75 18.22 -13.61 -4.57
CA PHE A 75 16.80 -13.46 -4.93
C PHE A 75 16.57 -12.30 -5.91
N PHE A 76 17.12 -11.12 -5.63
CA PHE A 76 16.95 -9.93 -6.46
C PHE A 76 18.02 -9.83 -7.55
N ILE A 77 17.58 -9.84 -8.81
CA ILE A 77 18.45 -9.74 -9.98
C ILE A 77 18.02 -8.59 -10.88
N SER A 78 18.98 -8.00 -11.58
CA SER A 78 18.77 -6.96 -12.55
C SER A 78 18.17 -7.50 -13.84
N SER A 79 17.79 -6.60 -14.76
CA SER A 79 17.34 -6.95 -16.10
C SER A 79 18.36 -7.75 -16.92
N SER A 80 19.65 -7.67 -16.58
CA SER A 80 20.72 -8.47 -17.18
C SER A 80 20.92 -9.83 -16.51
N GLY A 81 20.13 -10.15 -15.49
CA GLY A 81 20.17 -11.41 -14.75
C GLY A 81 21.29 -11.53 -13.73
N ASN A 82 22.01 -10.44 -13.42
CA ASN A 82 23.04 -10.40 -12.39
C ASN A 82 22.44 -9.92 -11.06
N PRO A 83 23.04 -10.24 -9.90
CA PRO A 83 22.61 -9.70 -8.62
C PRO A 83 22.50 -8.17 -8.62
N VAL A 84 21.47 -7.64 -7.98
CA VAL A 84 21.33 -6.19 -7.79
C VAL A 84 22.33 -5.74 -6.72
N ASP A 85 23.23 -4.83 -7.07
CA ASP A 85 24.30 -4.35 -6.17
C ASP A 85 24.01 -2.93 -5.62
N ASN A 86 23.30 -2.09 -6.38
CA ASN A 86 23.00 -0.72 -5.97
C ASN A 86 21.56 -0.27 -6.30
N PRO A 87 20.56 -0.68 -5.48
CA PRO A 87 19.19 -0.24 -5.68
C PRO A 87 18.99 1.27 -5.47
N SER A 88 19.98 1.99 -4.91
CA SER A 88 19.88 3.43 -4.69
C SER A 88 20.02 4.24 -5.98
N GLU A 89 20.71 3.69 -6.98
CA GLU A 89 20.87 4.33 -8.29
C GLU A 89 19.56 4.24 -9.07
N ASP A 90 18.96 3.05 -9.15
CA ASP A 90 17.64 2.82 -9.74
C ASP A 90 16.57 3.70 -9.09
N LEU A 91 16.60 3.82 -7.76
CA LEU A 91 15.68 4.68 -7.03
C LEU A 91 15.87 6.16 -7.36
N LYS A 92 17.12 6.60 -7.56
CA LYS A 92 17.44 7.96 -7.99
C LYS A 92 16.94 8.23 -9.40
N GLU A 93 17.15 7.31 -10.34
CA GLU A 93 16.60 7.42 -11.70
C GLU A 93 15.07 7.57 -11.66
N LEU A 94 14.40 6.80 -10.82
CA LEU A 94 12.96 6.85 -10.66
C LEU A 94 12.49 8.18 -10.02
N HIS A 95 13.26 8.72 -9.07
CA HIS A 95 12.98 10.04 -8.53
C HIS A 95 13.12 11.15 -9.58
N ASP A 96 14.17 11.07 -10.40
CA ASP A 96 14.45 12.05 -11.44
C ASP A 96 13.41 11.97 -12.57
N GLU A 97 12.98 10.76 -12.98
CA GLU A 97 11.98 10.53 -14.02
C GLU A 97 10.59 11.06 -13.63
N TYR A 98 10.17 10.82 -12.39
CA TYR A 98 8.83 11.18 -11.91
C TYR A 98 8.80 12.50 -11.12
N TRP A 99 9.90 13.27 -11.11
CA TRP A 99 10.06 14.51 -10.33
C TRP A 99 9.70 14.34 -8.84
N LEU A 100 10.07 13.20 -8.27
CA LEU A 100 9.85 12.90 -6.87
C LEU A 100 11.01 13.44 -6.02
N PRO A 101 10.77 13.78 -4.75
CA PRO A 101 11.84 14.12 -3.83
C PRO A 101 12.84 12.97 -3.73
N SER A 102 14.14 13.28 -3.65
CA SER A 102 15.18 12.27 -3.39
C SER A 102 14.99 11.66 -2.00
N ILE A 103 14.24 10.57 -1.91
CA ILE A 103 14.08 9.79 -0.69
C ILE A 103 15.30 8.88 -0.60
N THR A 104 16.19 9.14 0.36
CA THR A 104 17.26 8.19 0.62
C THR A 104 16.68 6.98 1.34
N THR A 105 17.33 5.86 1.13
CA THR A 105 17.02 4.59 1.76
C THR A 105 16.94 4.69 3.29
N ASP A 106 17.80 5.50 3.92
CA ASP A 106 17.74 5.76 5.36
C ASP A 106 16.54 6.60 5.79
N MET A 107 16.06 7.50 4.94
CA MET A 107 14.81 8.24 5.19
C MET A 107 13.60 7.31 5.15
N ALA A 108 13.54 6.41 4.16
CA ALA A 108 12.50 5.38 4.08
C ALA A 108 12.51 4.50 5.33
N ARG A 109 13.69 4.00 5.73
CA ARG A 109 13.85 3.22 6.97
C ARG A 109 13.38 3.96 8.20
N SER A 110 13.81 5.20 8.37
CA SER A 110 13.44 6.02 9.53
C SER A 110 11.92 6.20 9.61
N SER A 111 11.23 6.34 8.47
CA SER A 111 9.77 6.43 8.44
C SER A 111 9.07 5.12 8.84
N VAL A 112 9.58 3.96 8.40
CA VAL A 112 9.05 2.64 8.79
C VAL A 112 9.28 2.39 10.29
N TYR A 113 10.49 2.62 10.80
CA TYR A 113 10.77 2.50 12.23
C TYR A 113 9.89 3.43 13.06
N ALA A 114 9.71 4.69 12.63
CA ALA A 114 8.84 5.63 13.32
C ALA A 114 7.34 5.25 13.24
N ALA A 115 6.92 4.50 12.23
CA ALA A 115 5.57 3.96 12.15
C ALA A 115 5.40 2.76 13.10
N MET A 116 6.35 1.82 13.08
CA MET A 116 6.35 0.65 13.97
C MET A 116 6.39 1.07 15.44
N HIS A 117 7.27 2.00 15.80
CA HIS A 117 7.38 2.50 17.17
C HIS A 117 6.15 3.28 17.66
N LYS A 118 5.28 3.75 16.75
CA LYS A 118 3.99 4.36 17.10
C LYS A 118 2.89 3.32 17.32
N CYS A 119 3.04 2.12 16.76
CA CYS A 119 2.12 1.00 16.99
C CYS A 119 2.42 0.28 18.31
N ASP A 120 3.67 0.30 18.78
CA ASP A 120 4.13 -0.40 20.00
C ASP A 120 4.01 0.41 21.31
N LEU A 121 3.60 1.67 21.25
CA LEU A 121 3.42 2.47 22.47
C LEU A 121 2.02 2.27 23.04
N THR A 122 1.93 1.38 24.03
CA THR A 122 0.86 1.34 25.01
C THR A 122 0.66 2.72 25.63
N ASP A 123 -0.60 3.07 25.81
CA ASP A 123 -1.12 4.31 26.39
C ASP A 123 -0.34 4.79 27.63
N ASP A 124 0.67 5.64 27.44
CA ASP A 124 1.08 6.70 28.38
C ASP A 124 2.43 7.29 27.93
N GLU A 125 2.40 8.28 27.04
CA GLU A 125 3.30 9.44 27.12
C GLU A 125 2.84 10.53 26.15
N ASN A 126 1.86 11.28 26.63
CA ASN A 126 1.42 12.52 26.04
C ASN A 126 2.38 13.63 26.52
N LEU A 127 3.51 13.87 25.84
CA LEU A 127 4.25 15.16 25.82
C LEU A 127 5.55 15.10 24.97
N SER A 128 5.39 15.16 23.65
CA SER A 128 6.31 15.79 22.64
C SER A 128 6.25 15.00 21.34
N ARG A 129 5.16 15.19 20.60
CA ARG A 129 5.05 14.64 19.24
C ARG A 129 6.02 15.42 18.35
N PRO A 130 6.98 14.76 17.65
CA PRO A 130 7.92 15.47 16.80
C PRO A 130 7.16 16.24 15.73
N ALA A 131 7.69 17.42 15.37
CA ALA A 131 7.15 18.26 14.32
C ALA A 131 6.86 17.42 13.06
N GLU A 132 5.75 17.73 12.38
CA GLU A 132 5.37 17.00 11.17
C GLU A 132 6.57 16.91 10.21
N PRO A 133 6.88 15.71 9.66
CA PRO A 133 8.05 15.55 8.81
C PRO A 133 8.01 16.53 7.65
N LYS A 134 9.16 17.13 7.32
CA LYS A 134 9.26 18.17 6.27
C LYS A 134 8.83 17.68 4.88
N TRP A 135 8.82 16.37 4.66
CA TRP A 135 8.39 15.69 3.43
C TRP A 135 6.89 15.35 3.41
N MET A 136 6.16 15.55 4.52
CA MET A 136 4.73 15.28 4.60
C MET A 136 3.97 16.27 3.72
N ASN A 137 3.40 15.77 2.63
CA ASN A 137 2.48 16.50 1.77
C ASN A 137 1.07 15.89 1.86
N ALA A 138 0.11 16.56 1.23
CA ALA A 138 -1.29 16.14 1.23
C ALA A 138 -1.51 14.71 0.71
N SER A 139 -0.84 14.35 -0.39
CA SER A 139 -0.98 13.04 -1.02
C SER A 139 -0.43 11.93 -0.12
N THR A 140 0.72 12.15 0.49
CA THR A 140 1.30 11.23 1.48
C THR A 140 0.39 11.06 2.69
N ALA A 141 -0.13 12.16 3.25
CA ALA A 141 -1.05 12.10 4.37
C ALA A 141 -2.34 11.33 4.01
N PHE A 142 -2.86 11.53 2.80
CA PHE A 142 -4.03 10.79 2.34
C PHE A 142 -3.74 9.29 2.11
N HIS A 143 -2.57 8.96 1.58
CA HIS A 143 -2.14 7.57 1.40
C HIS A 143 -2.06 6.84 2.74
N LEU A 144 -1.42 7.44 3.75
CA LEU A 144 -1.35 6.89 5.11
C LEU A 144 -2.74 6.75 5.75
N LEU A 145 -3.66 7.69 5.50
CA LEU A 145 -5.04 7.55 5.94
C LEU A 145 -5.74 6.36 5.26
N LYS A 146 -5.52 6.13 3.96
CA LYS A 146 -6.09 4.97 3.25
C LYS A 146 -5.58 3.63 3.78
N MET A 147 -4.32 3.55 4.17
CA MET A 147 -3.75 2.33 4.76
C MET A 147 -4.39 1.98 6.10
N SER A 148 -4.68 2.99 6.92
CA SER A 148 -5.33 2.78 8.24
C SER A 148 -6.86 2.70 8.17
N HIS A 149 -7.48 3.44 7.23
CA HIS A 149 -8.92 3.55 7.06
C HIS A 149 -9.29 3.37 5.58
N PRO A 150 -9.33 2.12 5.10
CA PRO A 150 -9.63 1.81 3.71
C PRO A 150 -10.95 2.43 3.24
N VAL A 151 -10.92 3.04 2.06
CA VAL A 151 -12.12 3.65 1.47
C VAL A 151 -12.96 2.55 0.82
N THR A 152 -14.00 2.09 1.52
CA THR A 152 -14.98 1.13 0.97
C THR A 152 -16.37 1.75 0.92
N VAL A 153 -17.28 1.11 0.17
CA VAL A 153 -18.68 1.53 0.03
C VAL A 153 -19.37 1.64 1.39
N HIS A 154 -19.08 0.72 2.31
CA HIS A 154 -19.71 0.63 3.62
C HIS A 154 -18.81 1.13 4.76
N ALA A 155 -17.62 1.66 4.46
CA ALA A 155 -16.73 2.19 5.48
C ALA A 155 -17.39 3.35 6.23
N THR A 156 -17.21 3.36 7.55
CA THR A 156 -17.55 4.50 8.39
C THR A 156 -16.50 5.60 8.19
N LEU A 157 -16.93 6.86 8.30
CA LEU A 157 -16.02 7.99 8.19
C LEU A 157 -14.90 7.87 9.24
N PRO A 158 -13.62 8.08 8.86
CA PRO A 158 -12.52 8.06 9.81
C PRO A 158 -12.75 9.14 10.87
N GLU A 159 -12.59 8.85 12.15
CA GLU A 159 -12.80 9.85 13.20
C GLU A 159 -11.79 11.00 13.11
N LYS A 160 -12.15 12.17 13.65
CA LYS A 160 -11.25 13.35 13.66
C LYS A 160 -9.92 13.03 14.35
N ALA A 161 -9.94 12.25 15.43
CA ALA A 161 -8.74 11.83 16.14
C ALA A 161 -7.78 11.05 15.24
N ALA A 162 -8.29 10.05 14.51
CA ALA A 162 -7.51 9.26 13.56
C ALA A 162 -6.91 10.12 12.43
N ARG A 163 -7.68 11.07 11.88
CA ARG A 163 -7.16 11.99 10.85
C ARG A 163 -6.05 12.89 11.38
N MET A 164 -6.20 13.41 12.60
CA MET A 164 -5.18 14.22 13.28
C MET A 164 -3.94 13.43 13.70
N GLN A 165 -4.05 12.12 13.90
CA GLN A 165 -2.89 11.24 14.12
C GLN A 165 -2.03 11.17 12.86
N ILE A 166 -2.64 11.14 11.67
CA ILE A 166 -1.91 11.15 10.39
C ILE A 166 -1.25 12.51 10.12
N SER A 167 -2.04 13.59 10.06
CA SER A 167 -1.52 14.95 9.92
C SER A 167 -2.52 15.96 10.44
N ARG A 168 -2.05 16.89 11.27
CA ARG A 168 -2.85 18.05 11.70
C ARG A 168 -2.99 19.06 10.56
N LYS A 169 -1.93 19.26 9.78
CA LYS A 169 -1.92 20.23 8.66
C LYS A 169 -2.86 19.83 7.53
N TYR A 170 -2.92 18.55 7.18
CA TYR A 170 -3.74 18.06 6.06
C TYR A 170 -5.01 17.33 6.49
N GLU A 171 -5.40 17.40 7.77
CA GLU A 171 -6.59 16.73 8.33
C GLU A 171 -7.83 16.93 7.45
N SER A 172 -8.15 18.19 7.13
CA SER A 172 -9.34 18.53 6.37
C SER A 172 -9.22 18.09 4.91
N HIS A 173 -8.01 18.12 4.34
CA HIS A 173 -7.76 17.67 2.98
C HIS A 173 -7.95 16.15 2.85
N CYS A 174 -7.42 15.39 3.83
CA CYS A 174 -7.63 13.95 3.93
C CYS A 174 -9.11 13.60 4.08
N LEU A 175 -9.86 14.33 4.92
CA LEU A 175 -11.30 14.17 5.06
C LEU A 175 -12.02 14.38 3.71
N SER A 176 -11.77 15.51 3.04
CA SER A 176 -12.40 15.82 1.76
C SER A 176 -12.10 14.75 0.69
N PHE A 177 -10.84 14.32 0.59
CA PHE A 177 -10.44 13.28 -0.36
C PHE A 177 -11.08 11.93 -0.02
N TRP A 178 -11.14 11.56 1.26
CA TRP A 178 -11.76 10.32 1.69
C TRP A 178 -13.25 10.29 1.33
N CYS A 179 -13.99 11.35 1.66
CA CYS A 179 -15.40 11.49 1.29
C CYS A 179 -15.60 11.45 -0.23
N ALA A 180 -14.77 12.17 -0.99
CA ALA A 180 -14.87 12.20 -2.45
C ALA A 180 -14.63 10.81 -3.08
N ASN A 181 -13.65 10.05 -2.58
CA ASN A 181 -13.37 8.69 -3.05
C ASN A 181 -14.52 7.74 -2.70
N GLN A 182 -15.05 7.81 -1.49
CA GLN A 182 -16.18 6.96 -1.09
C GLN A 182 -17.46 7.30 -1.86
N LYS A 183 -17.75 8.59 -2.09
CA LYS A 183 -18.92 9.02 -2.88
C LYS A 183 -18.83 8.44 -4.29
N LYS A 184 -17.66 8.45 -4.93
CA LYS A 184 -17.43 7.81 -6.24
C LYS A 184 -17.72 6.31 -6.22
N LEU A 185 -17.27 5.57 -5.20
CA LEU A 185 -17.55 4.14 -5.08
C LEU A 185 -19.04 3.86 -4.93
N ARG A 186 -19.74 4.65 -4.11
CA ARG A 186 -21.18 4.51 -3.91
C ARG A 186 -21.98 4.84 -5.15
N VAL A 187 -21.63 5.93 -5.85
CA VAL A 187 -22.25 6.28 -7.14
C VAL A 187 -22.05 5.15 -8.14
N ARG A 188 -20.83 4.62 -8.27
CA ARG A 188 -20.56 3.48 -9.17
C ARG A 188 -21.43 2.27 -8.83
N LEU A 189 -21.52 1.89 -7.55
CA LEU A 189 -22.37 0.77 -7.14
C LEU A 189 -23.84 0.99 -7.52
N VAL A 190 -24.35 2.21 -7.33
CA VAL A 190 -25.72 2.57 -7.74
C VAL A 190 -25.87 2.41 -9.25
N LEU A 191 -24.94 2.94 -10.04
CA LEU A 191 -24.96 2.83 -11.51
C LEU A 191 -24.91 1.37 -11.98
N ASP A 192 -24.03 0.55 -11.41
CA ASP A 192 -23.88 -0.88 -11.75
C ASP A 192 -25.13 -1.70 -11.40
N THR A 193 -25.93 -1.25 -10.42
CA THR A 193 -27.19 -1.91 -10.04
C THR A 193 -28.28 -1.70 -11.09
N PHE A 194 -28.29 -0.56 -11.77
CA PHE A 194 -29.33 -0.22 -12.74
C PHE A 194 -28.86 -0.52 -14.17
N GLY A 195 -29.47 -1.54 -14.78
CA GLY A 195 -29.15 -1.97 -16.15
C GLY A 195 -29.55 -0.99 -17.26
N LEU A 196 -29.82 -1.48 -18.47
CA LEU A 196 -29.98 -0.72 -19.74
C LEU A 196 -30.97 0.47 -19.77
N ARG A 197 -31.82 0.64 -18.76
CA ARG A 197 -32.82 1.72 -18.71
C ARG A 197 -32.51 2.67 -17.55
N GLN A 198 -32.52 3.97 -17.84
CA GLN A 198 -32.34 5.00 -16.83
C GLN A 198 -33.34 4.81 -15.68
N PRO A 199 -32.87 4.68 -14.44
CA PRO A 199 -33.76 4.56 -13.29
C PRO A 199 -34.44 5.90 -12.99
N SER A 200 -35.64 5.85 -12.42
CA SER A 200 -36.25 7.06 -11.86
C SER A 200 -35.59 7.44 -10.53
N GLU A 201 -35.60 8.73 -10.21
CA GLU A 201 -35.02 9.27 -8.98
C GLU A 201 -35.57 8.57 -7.73
N SER A 202 -36.88 8.35 -7.64
CA SER A 202 -37.49 7.64 -6.49
C SER A 202 -37.01 6.19 -6.36
N LYS A 203 -36.66 5.53 -7.48
CA LYS A 203 -36.13 4.16 -7.47
C LYS A 203 -34.69 4.14 -6.98
N VAL A 204 -33.88 5.13 -7.39
CA VAL A 204 -32.52 5.34 -6.89
C VAL A 204 -32.55 5.67 -5.40
N HIS A 205 -33.37 6.63 -4.98
CA HIS A 205 -33.51 7.03 -3.58
C HIS A 205 -33.84 5.85 -2.66
N ARG A 206 -34.88 5.07 -3.00
CA ARG A 206 -35.28 3.89 -2.22
C ARG A 206 -34.18 2.84 -2.16
N TRP A 207 -33.38 2.70 -3.22
CA TRP A 207 -32.26 1.77 -3.23
C TRP A 207 -31.13 2.25 -2.32
N ILE A 208 -30.81 3.54 -2.34
CA ILE A 208 -29.80 4.17 -1.47
C ILE A 208 -30.21 4.04 0.01
N GLU A 209 -31.47 4.30 0.35
CA GLU A 209 -32.00 4.13 1.71
C GLU A 209 -31.81 2.70 2.23
N LYS A 210 -31.99 1.69 1.37
CA LYS A 210 -31.77 0.28 1.73
C LYS A 210 -30.31 -0.04 2.08
N GLN A 211 -29.35 0.77 1.66
CA GLN A 211 -27.93 0.54 1.98
C GLN A 211 -27.57 0.96 3.40
N GLY A 212 -28.44 1.70 4.10
CA GLY A 212 -28.22 2.12 5.48
C GLY A 212 -27.05 3.10 5.65
N TRP A 213 -26.68 3.84 4.59
CA TRP A 213 -25.61 4.82 4.67
C TRP A 213 -26.06 6.04 5.47
N MET A 214 -25.34 6.35 6.54
CA MET A 214 -25.65 7.48 7.43
C MET A 214 -24.92 8.77 7.05
N GLU A 215 -23.75 8.65 6.44
CA GLU A 215 -22.88 9.78 6.08
C GLU A 215 -22.45 9.64 4.63
N ASN A 216 -22.12 10.75 3.94
CA ASN A 216 -21.63 10.75 2.56
C ASN A 216 -22.54 9.99 1.57
N VAL A 217 -23.85 10.17 1.73
CA VAL A 217 -24.89 9.55 0.91
C VAL A 217 -24.94 10.24 -0.46
N PRO A 218 -24.90 9.50 -1.59
CA PRO A 218 -25.07 10.09 -2.91
C PRO A 218 -26.47 10.71 -3.07
N ASP A 219 -26.55 11.83 -3.78
CA ASP A 219 -27.84 12.41 -4.16
C ASP A 219 -28.42 11.63 -5.34
N ALA A 220 -29.67 11.16 -5.18
CA ALA A 220 -30.37 10.41 -6.21
C ALA A 220 -30.57 11.24 -7.49
N ALA A 221 -30.81 12.54 -7.36
CA ALA A 221 -30.99 13.43 -8.51
C ALA A 221 -29.68 13.59 -9.31
N GLU A 222 -28.55 13.78 -8.62
CA GLU A 222 -27.21 13.80 -9.24
C GLU A 222 -26.90 12.48 -9.94
N VAL A 223 -27.18 11.34 -9.30
CA VAL A 223 -26.91 10.02 -9.88
C VAL A 223 -27.74 9.76 -11.14
N VAL A 224 -29.03 10.13 -11.15
CA VAL A 224 -29.87 9.97 -12.34
C VAL A 224 -29.42 10.89 -13.47
N LYS A 225 -28.98 12.11 -13.15
CA LYS A 225 -28.45 13.08 -14.12
C LYS A 225 -27.16 12.57 -14.77
N ASP A 226 -26.27 11.98 -13.98
CA ASP A 226 -24.98 11.46 -14.45
C ASP A 226 -25.07 10.04 -15.03
N TRP A 227 -26.26 9.43 -15.02
CA TRP A 227 -26.48 8.08 -15.54
C TRP A 227 -26.22 8.02 -17.06
N LYS A 228 -25.45 7.02 -17.46
CA LYS A 228 -25.20 6.67 -18.86
C LYS A 228 -25.54 5.20 -19.07
N PRO A 229 -26.15 4.84 -20.21
CA PRO A 229 -26.34 3.43 -20.54
C PRO A 229 -24.97 2.74 -20.65
N PRO A 230 -24.81 1.52 -20.11
CA PRO A 230 -23.60 0.72 -20.24
C PRO A 230 -23.32 0.30 -21.69
#